data_AF-A0A7W9TS18-F1
#
_entry.id   AF-A0A7W9TS18-F1
#
_cell.length_a   1.000
_cell.length_b   1.000
_cell.length_c   1.000
_cell.angle_alpha   90.00
_cell.angle_beta   90.00
_cell.angle_gamma   90.00
#
_symmetry.space_group_name_H-M   'P 1'
#
loop_
_entity.id
_entity.type
_entity.pdbx_description
1 polymer ?
#
loop_
_entity_poly.entity_id
_entity_poly.type
_entity_poly.pdbx_seq_one_letter_code
_entity_poly.pdbx_strand_id
1 'polypeptide(L)'
;MSPKKSPYFELKSGSVDTLLFVVKTTELDAMRAELTRRFEATPEFFANDTVAIDLRRLADGEQVALGDIARLLESVRMRPVGVVAQPEQHGWAAAAGLPFLEARDRRVAGGNAAAKSETEDGTAAVAAAVAADVAADAATANASATPAATQPELFPTDPTQDLPAQTGTEADADIDARSNAPRAATLVVDRPLRSGQRVYAKGDLVVLGMVSNGAEVIAEGNIHIYAPLRGRALAGVHGNHDARIFCTSLEAELISIAGIYRTTEVPLSDDVRGKPAQIRLDEEKLLIEPLRLT
;
A
#
# COMPACT_ATOMS: atom_id res chain seq x y z
N MET A 1 39.41 -10.05 -0.29
CA MET A 1 38.55 -11.08 0.34
C MET A 1 37.14 -10.51 0.43
N SER A 2 36.10 -11.29 0.12
CA SER A 2 34.73 -10.83 0.31
C SER A 2 34.42 -10.75 1.82
N PRO A 3 33.75 -9.69 2.32
CA PRO A 3 33.37 -9.63 3.73
C PRO A 3 32.41 -10.79 4.06
N LYS A 4 32.69 -11.54 5.12
CA LYS A 4 31.79 -12.59 5.61
C LYS A 4 30.43 -11.96 5.95
N LYS A 5 29.32 -12.60 5.54
CA LYS A 5 27.98 -12.14 5.91
C LYS A 5 27.86 -12.04 7.44
N SER A 6 27.38 -10.90 7.92
CA SER A 6 27.03 -10.73 9.33
C SER A 6 25.86 -11.64 9.69
N PRO A 7 25.89 -12.34 10.84
CA PRO A 7 24.73 -13.09 11.31
C PRO A 7 23.62 -12.19 11.87
N TYR A 8 23.91 -10.90 12.10
CA TYR A 8 23.00 -9.97 12.79
C TYR A 8 22.22 -9.04 11.85
N PHE A 9 22.70 -8.79 10.63
CA PHE A 9 22.03 -7.94 9.66
C PHE A 9 22.47 -8.25 8.22
N GLU A 10 21.56 -8.05 7.27
CA GLU A 10 21.83 -8.07 5.84
C GLU A 10 21.26 -6.80 5.21
N LEU A 11 22.11 -6.01 4.55
CA LEU A 11 21.66 -4.86 3.77
C LEU A 11 21.27 -5.33 2.37
N LYS A 12 20.01 -5.13 2.00
CA LYS A 12 19.47 -5.39 0.66
C LYS A 12 19.00 -4.08 0.05
N SER A 13 19.35 -3.84 -1.21
CA SER A 13 18.67 -2.85 -2.02
C SER A 13 17.30 -3.37 -2.43
N GLY A 14 16.30 -2.49 -2.41
CA GLY A 14 14.93 -2.79 -2.82
C GLY A 14 14.22 -1.48 -3.20
N SER A 15 13.13 -1.60 -3.96
CA SER A 15 12.22 -0.50 -4.25
C SER A 15 11.00 -0.59 -3.33
N VAL A 16 10.64 0.52 -2.68
CA VAL A 16 9.41 0.65 -1.90
C VAL A 16 8.48 1.57 -2.69
N ASP A 17 7.31 1.05 -3.07
CA ASP A 17 6.27 1.86 -3.69
C ASP A 17 5.59 2.73 -2.62
N THR A 18 5.39 4.01 -2.91
CA THR A 18 4.85 5.02 -2.00
C THR A 18 3.98 6.01 -2.78
N LEU A 19 3.01 6.64 -2.13
CA LEU A 19 2.19 7.67 -2.78
C LEU A 19 2.99 8.95 -2.98
N LEU A 20 2.75 9.67 -4.08
CA LEU A 20 3.33 11.00 -4.33
C LEU A 20 2.30 12.08 -4.02
N PHE A 21 2.50 12.84 -2.95
CA PHE A 21 1.73 14.04 -2.65
C PHE A 21 2.32 15.22 -3.43
N VAL A 22 1.84 15.40 -4.66
CA VAL A 22 2.29 16.44 -5.57
C VAL A 22 1.77 17.81 -5.13
N VAL A 23 2.67 18.66 -4.66
CA VAL A 23 2.38 20.05 -4.27
C VAL A 23 2.27 20.90 -5.55
N LYS A 24 1.19 21.70 -5.64
CA LYS A 24 0.86 22.55 -6.80
C LYS A 24 0.50 23.99 -6.44
N THR A 25 0.57 24.32 -5.16
CA THR A 25 0.19 25.62 -4.60
C THR A 25 0.91 25.81 -3.27
N THR A 26 1.15 27.06 -2.90
CA THR A 26 1.69 27.48 -1.61
C THR A 26 0.61 27.66 -0.54
N GLU A 27 -0.67 27.71 -0.93
CA GLU A 27 -1.81 28.03 -0.06
C GLU A 27 -2.19 26.84 0.85
N LEU A 28 -1.56 26.78 2.03
CA LEU A 28 -1.72 25.69 3.00
C LEU A 28 -3.18 25.49 3.44
N ASP A 29 -3.96 26.56 3.59
CA ASP A 29 -5.37 26.45 3.99
C ASP A 29 -6.26 25.90 2.89
N ALA A 30 -5.97 26.21 1.62
CA ALA A 30 -6.64 25.59 0.47
C ALA A 30 -6.29 24.09 0.39
N MET A 31 -5.02 23.75 0.59
CA MET A 31 -4.57 22.34 0.67
C MET A 31 -5.26 21.60 1.83
N ARG A 32 -5.39 22.24 3.01
CA ARG A 32 -6.07 21.67 4.18
C ARG A 32 -7.55 21.42 3.88
N ALA A 33 -8.27 22.42 3.40
CA ALA A 33 -9.70 22.30 3.09
C ALA A 33 -9.97 21.19 2.06
N GLU A 34 -9.14 21.10 1.01
CA GLU A 34 -9.28 20.04 0.00
C GLU A 34 -8.89 18.65 0.55
N LEU A 35 -7.82 18.55 1.35
CA LEU A 35 -7.38 17.29 1.94
C LEU A 35 -8.42 16.77 2.96
N THR A 36 -8.94 17.63 3.83
CA THR A 36 -10.03 17.29 4.76
C THR A 36 -11.27 16.84 4.00
N ARG A 37 -11.73 17.58 2.97
CA ARG A 37 -12.89 17.18 2.15
C ARG A 37 -12.70 15.82 1.47
N ARG A 38 -11.49 15.54 0.96
CA ARG A 38 -11.16 14.25 0.32
C ARG A 38 -11.05 13.11 1.36
N PHE A 39 -10.59 13.41 2.58
CA PHE A 39 -10.49 12.45 3.67
C PHE A 39 -11.87 12.14 4.28
N GLU A 40 -12.71 13.13 4.53
CA GLU A 40 -14.10 12.95 5.00
C GLU A 40 -14.94 12.11 4.02
N ALA A 41 -14.73 12.31 2.71
CA ALA A 41 -15.37 11.50 1.68
C ALA A 41 -14.91 10.03 1.67
N THR A 42 -13.68 9.74 2.11
CA THR A 42 -13.11 8.38 2.10
C THR A 42 -12.13 8.13 3.26
N PRO A 43 -12.59 8.01 4.53
CA PRO A 43 -11.69 8.04 5.70
C PRO A 43 -10.68 6.88 5.79
N GLU A 44 -10.98 5.73 5.16
CA GLU A 44 -10.08 4.57 5.13
C GLU A 44 -9.00 4.65 4.03
N PHE A 45 -9.18 5.50 3.02
CA PHE A 45 -8.32 5.55 1.82
C PHE A 45 -6.93 6.16 2.07
N PHE A 46 -6.73 6.80 3.21
CA PHE A 46 -5.47 7.48 3.56
C PHE A 46 -4.89 7.07 4.93
N ALA A 47 -5.49 6.08 5.60
CA ALA A 47 -5.11 5.69 6.95
C ALA A 47 -3.80 4.87 6.97
N ASN A 48 -2.75 5.46 7.56
CA ASN A 48 -1.36 4.97 7.66
C ASN A 48 -0.60 4.87 6.32
N ASP A 49 -1.12 5.43 5.24
CA ASP A 49 -0.47 5.34 3.93
C ASP A 49 0.84 6.15 3.91
N THR A 50 1.89 5.50 3.44
CA THR A 50 3.22 6.06 3.23
C THR A 50 3.19 7.06 2.08
N VAL A 51 3.74 8.26 2.29
CA VAL A 51 3.69 9.32 1.28
C VAL A 51 5.02 10.08 1.15
N ALA A 52 5.43 10.34 -0.09
CA ALA A 52 6.53 11.23 -0.44
C ALA A 52 5.97 12.56 -0.94
N ILE A 53 6.47 13.67 -0.41
CA ILE A 53 6.03 15.02 -0.81
C ILE A 53 6.78 15.40 -2.09
N ASP A 54 6.08 15.62 -3.20
CA ASP A 54 6.68 15.92 -4.50
C ASP A 54 6.55 17.42 -4.82
N LEU A 55 7.69 18.10 -4.83
CA LEU A 55 7.83 19.54 -5.06
C LEU A 55 8.14 19.88 -6.53
N ARG A 56 8.33 18.89 -7.41
CA ARG A 56 8.73 19.11 -8.82
C ARG A 56 7.68 19.86 -9.66
N ARG A 57 6.49 20.12 -9.12
CA ARG A 57 5.38 20.84 -9.76
C ARG A 57 5.06 22.20 -9.15
N LEU A 58 5.79 22.61 -8.12
CA LEU A 58 5.77 23.98 -7.59
C LEU A 58 6.51 24.91 -8.58
N ALA A 59 6.13 26.18 -8.70
CA ALA A 59 6.75 27.07 -9.67
C ALA A 59 8.15 27.54 -9.23
N ASP A 60 8.96 28.01 -10.19
CA ASP A 60 10.32 28.46 -9.91
C ASP A 60 10.33 29.64 -8.93
N GLY A 61 11.05 29.49 -7.81
CA GLY A 61 11.14 30.49 -6.75
C GLY A 61 10.02 30.45 -5.69
N GLU A 62 8.95 29.68 -5.91
CA GLU A 62 7.97 29.40 -4.85
C GLU A 62 8.57 28.46 -3.79
N GLN A 63 8.15 28.65 -2.54
CA GLN A 63 8.57 27.83 -1.39
C GLN A 63 7.36 27.51 -0.53
N VAL A 64 7.39 26.35 0.15
CA VAL A 64 6.32 25.92 1.05
C VAL A 64 6.85 25.51 2.41
N ALA A 65 6.06 25.76 3.46
CA ALA A 65 6.33 25.29 4.80
C ALA A 65 6.12 23.76 4.89
N LEU A 66 7.13 23.00 4.42
CA LEU A 66 7.11 21.53 4.41
C LEU A 66 6.79 20.90 5.76
N GLY A 67 7.23 21.51 6.87
CA GLY A 67 6.89 21.04 8.22
C GLY A 67 5.39 21.12 8.52
N ASP A 68 4.71 22.15 7.99
CA ASP A 68 3.26 22.30 8.16
C ASP A 68 2.46 21.44 7.17
N ILE A 69 3.02 21.18 5.98
CA ILE A 69 2.50 20.14 5.08
C ILE A 69 2.63 18.76 5.73
N ALA A 70 3.77 18.43 6.36
CA ALA A 70 3.94 17.16 7.06
C ALA A 70 2.93 16.99 8.21
N ARG A 71 2.77 18.02 9.07
CA ARG A 71 1.75 18.05 10.12
C ARG A 71 0.32 17.93 9.58
N LEU A 72 0.04 18.56 8.43
CA LEU A 72 -1.25 18.45 7.75
C LEU A 72 -1.52 17.01 7.27
N LEU A 73 -0.53 16.36 6.64
CA LEU A 73 -0.61 14.96 6.21
C LEU A 73 -0.78 14.00 7.41
N GLU A 74 -0.04 14.23 8.49
CA GLU A 74 -0.17 13.48 9.76
C GLU A 74 -1.56 13.65 10.39
N SER A 75 -2.15 14.85 10.31
CA SER A 75 -3.50 15.11 10.85
C SER A 75 -4.60 14.31 10.13
N VAL A 76 -4.36 13.90 8.88
CA VAL A 76 -5.21 12.97 8.11
C VAL A 76 -4.63 11.54 8.06
N ARG A 77 -3.78 11.19 9.03
CA ARG A 77 -3.19 9.85 9.24
C ARG A 77 -2.28 9.33 8.11
N MET A 78 -1.84 10.17 7.18
CA MET A 78 -0.74 9.81 6.27
C MET A 78 0.61 9.86 6.99
N ARG A 79 1.62 9.15 6.47
CA ARG A 79 2.98 9.16 7.02
C ARG A 79 3.98 9.70 5.99
N PRO A 80 4.40 10.98 6.09
CA PRO A 80 5.48 11.53 5.27
C PRO A 80 6.78 10.76 5.53
N VAL A 81 7.39 10.21 4.48
CA VAL A 81 8.68 9.49 4.58
C VAL A 81 9.85 10.22 3.91
N GLY A 82 9.57 11.27 3.15
CA GLY A 82 10.61 12.04 2.47
C GLY A 82 10.07 13.01 1.43
N VAL A 83 10.98 13.71 0.78
CA VAL A 83 10.69 14.79 -0.16
C VAL A 83 11.36 14.50 -1.50
N VAL A 84 10.60 14.61 -2.58
CA VAL A 84 11.09 14.60 -3.96
C VAL A 84 11.20 16.04 -4.42
N ALA A 85 12.42 16.50 -4.69
CA ALA A 85 12.72 17.91 -4.94
C ALA A 85 13.78 18.08 -6.05
N GLN A 86 13.67 19.13 -6.84
CA GLN A 86 14.70 19.54 -7.79
C GLN A 86 15.91 20.13 -7.05
N PRO A 87 17.15 20.09 -7.58
CA PRO A 87 18.35 20.56 -6.88
C PRO A 87 18.24 21.99 -6.32
N GLU A 88 17.55 22.88 -7.04
CA GLU A 88 17.30 24.28 -6.69
C GLU A 88 16.41 24.40 -5.44
N GLN A 89 15.59 23.39 -5.17
CA GLN A 89 14.65 23.33 -4.04
C GLN A 89 15.30 22.72 -2.78
N HIS A 90 16.43 22.01 -2.90
CA HIS A 90 17.05 21.27 -1.78
C HIS A 90 17.43 22.18 -0.60
N GLY A 91 17.90 23.40 -0.89
CA GLY A 91 18.39 24.33 0.14
C GLY A 91 17.36 24.70 1.20
N TRP A 92 16.12 25.00 0.80
CA TRP A 92 15.03 25.29 1.74
C TRP A 92 14.29 24.03 2.17
N ALA A 93 14.18 23.02 1.29
CA ALA A 93 13.47 21.78 1.61
C ALA A 93 14.13 20.97 2.75
N ALA A 94 15.47 21.04 2.86
CA ALA A 94 16.23 20.34 3.90
C ALA A 94 15.86 20.78 5.33
N ALA A 95 15.34 22.01 5.51
CA ALA A 95 14.94 22.55 6.81
C ALA A 95 13.78 21.76 7.48
N ALA A 96 13.04 20.95 6.72
CA ALA A 96 11.97 20.10 7.23
C ALA A 96 12.46 18.83 7.94
N GLY A 97 13.74 18.47 7.84
CA GLY A 97 14.29 17.25 8.44
C GLY A 97 13.84 15.93 7.79
N LEU A 98 13.04 15.99 6.71
CA LEU A 98 12.66 14.84 5.89
C LEU A 98 13.78 14.47 4.91
N PRO A 99 14.06 13.18 4.68
CA PRO A 99 15.10 12.77 3.73
C PRO A 99 14.67 13.02 2.28
N PHE A 100 15.63 13.31 1.41
CA PHE A 100 15.38 13.41 -0.02
C PHE A 100 15.21 12.04 -0.67
N LEU A 101 14.25 11.92 -1.60
CA LEU A 101 13.89 10.69 -2.28
C LEU A 101 14.05 10.83 -3.80
N GLU A 102 14.73 9.86 -4.40
CA GLU A 102 14.88 9.73 -5.86
C GLU A 102 13.60 9.11 -6.46
N ALA A 103 12.69 9.96 -6.95
CA ALA A 103 11.50 9.50 -7.66
C ALA A 103 11.87 8.97 -9.06
N ARG A 104 11.86 7.65 -9.22
CA ARG A 104 11.86 7.03 -10.54
C ARG A 104 10.48 7.16 -11.17
N ASP A 105 10.31 8.12 -12.07
CA ASP A 105 9.13 8.19 -12.92
C ASP A 105 8.99 6.85 -13.67
N ARG A 106 7.91 6.11 -13.38
CA ARG A 106 7.64 4.82 -14.01
C ARG A 106 7.26 5.04 -15.48
N ARG A 107 8.28 5.17 -16.34
CA ARG A 107 8.12 5.17 -17.80
C ARG A 107 7.28 3.95 -18.19
N VAL A 108 6.10 4.22 -18.72
CA VAL A 108 5.32 3.22 -19.44
C VAL A 108 6.15 2.81 -20.66
N ALA A 109 6.69 1.60 -20.63
CA ALA A 109 7.40 1.02 -21.77
C ALA A 109 6.36 0.64 -22.84
N GLY A 110 5.91 1.63 -23.59
CA GLY A 110 4.83 1.50 -24.56
C GLY A 110 4.74 2.75 -25.44
N GLY A 111 5.68 2.88 -26.38
CA GLY A 111 5.78 4.05 -27.23
C GLY A 111 6.71 3.86 -28.42
N ASN A 112 6.25 3.14 -29.44
CA ASN A 112 6.73 3.41 -30.80
C ASN A 112 5.90 4.58 -31.34
N ALA A 113 6.41 5.80 -31.18
CA ALA A 113 5.70 7.02 -31.54
C ALA A 113 5.88 7.33 -33.03
N ALA A 114 4.80 7.27 -33.80
CA ALA A 114 4.69 7.99 -35.06
C ALA A 114 4.20 9.42 -34.80
N ALA A 115 4.76 10.39 -35.51
CA ALA A 115 4.67 11.81 -35.20
C ALA A 115 3.27 12.43 -35.34
N LYS A 116 3.02 13.50 -34.58
CA LYS A 116 2.82 14.83 -35.18
C LYS A 116 3.06 15.97 -34.19
N SER A 117 3.60 17.06 -34.72
CA SER A 117 3.92 18.35 -34.09
C SER A 117 2.91 19.43 -34.50
N GLU A 118 2.81 20.50 -33.71
CA GLU A 118 2.43 21.92 -34.00
C GLU A 118 1.87 22.52 -32.68
N THR A 119 2.56 23.42 -31.94
CA THR A 119 2.71 24.90 -32.11
C THR A 119 1.35 25.61 -32.08
N GLU A 120 0.98 26.43 -31.08
CA GLU A 120 1.32 27.85 -30.76
C GLU A 120 0.46 28.26 -29.51
N ASP A 121 0.50 29.42 -28.83
CA ASP A 121 1.49 30.48 -28.52
C ASP A 121 0.84 31.47 -27.48
N GLY A 122 1.61 32.26 -26.73
CA GLY A 122 1.17 33.39 -25.86
C GLY A 122 0.46 33.06 -24.52
N THR A 123 0.43 33.92 -23.48
CA THR A 123 1.02 35.27 -23.27
C THR A 123 0.98 35.69 -21.77
N ALA A 124 1.90 36.60 -21.36
CA ALA A 124 1.90 37.57 -20.22
C ALA A 124 1.09 37.29 -18.90
N ALA A 125 1.64 37.31 -17.67
CA ALA A 125 2.56 38.22 -16.94
C ALA A 125 1.91 39.43 -16.19
N VAL A 126 1.91 39.38 -14.84
CA VAL A 126 1.95 40.45 -13.79
C VAL A 126 2.08 39.73 -12.42
N ALA A 127 2.95 40.00 -11.43
CA ALA A 127 3.66 41.19 -10.89
C ALA A 127 2.73 42.17 -10.11
N ALA A 128 3.00 42.61 -8.85
CA ALA A 128 4.09 42.33 -7.90
C ALA A 128 3.79 42.87 -6.45
N ALA A 129 4.68 42.52 -5.49
CA ALA A 129 5.08 43.28 -4.26
C ALA A 129 4.12 43.35 -3.04
N VAL A 130 4.54 43.60 -1.77
CA VAL A 130 5.80 44.19 -1.21
C VAL A 130 6.13 43.71 0.25
N ALA A 131 7.44 43.59 0.59
CA ALA A 131 8.20 44.02 1.82
C ALA A 131 7.64 43.90 3.28
N ALA A 132 8.44 43.76 4.38
CA ALA A 132 9.87 43.42 4.64
C ALA A 132 10.20 43.31 6.18
N ASP A 133 11.40 42.73 6.51
CA ASP A 133 12.26 42.94 7.71
C ASP A 133 11.76 42.46 9.12
N VAL A 134 12.53 42.08 10.18
CA VAL A 134 13.92 42.33 10.66
C VAL A 134 14.49 41.13 11.50
N ALA A 135 15.84 40.97 11.49
CA ALA A 135 16.85 40.38 12.45
C ALA A 135 16.44 39.84 13.87
N ALA A 136 17.23 39.09 14.67
CA ALA A 136 18.46 38.26 14.57
C ALA A 136 18.75 37.60 15.96
N ASP A 137 19.97 37.07 16.17
CA ASP A 137 20.58 36.56 17.44
C ASP A 137 20.18 35.14 17.90
N ALA A 138 21.00 34.34 18.61
CA ALA A 138 22.38 33.84 18.43
C ALA A 138 22.69 32.92 19.65
N ALA A 139 23.69 32.02 19.52
CA ALA A 139 24.46 31.40 20.62
C ALA A 139 23.71 30.48 21.65
N THR A 140 24.32 29.52 22.37
CA THR A 140 25.60 28.78 22.28
C THR A 140 25.59 27.65 23.35
N ALA A 141 26.34 26.55 23.13
CA ALA A 141 26.85 25.59 24.15
C ALA A 141 25.87 24.69 24.94
N ASN A 142 26.25 23.51 25.47
CA ASN A 142 27.31 22.53 25.17
C ASN A 142 27.07 21.24 26.02
N ALA A 143 27.70 20.11 25.68
CA ALA A 143 28.25 19.01 26.53
C ALA A 143 27.59 18.59 27.90
N SER A 144 27.62 17.33 28.38
CA SER A 144 28.09 16.01 27.87
C SER A 144 27.83 14.91 28.94
N ALA A 145 28.08 13.65 28.56
CA ALA A 145 28.61 12.54 29.41
C ALA A 145 27.65 11.53 30.09
N THR A 146 27.60 10.33 29.49
CA THR A 146 27.50 9.01 30.15
C THR A 146 28.86 8.63 30.77
N PRO A 147 28.92 7.83 31.86
CA PRO A 147 29.22 6.36 31.79
C PRO A 147 28.45 5.52 32.86
N ALA A 148 28.44 4.17 32.92
CA ALA A 148 28.74 3.06 32.00
C ALA A 148 28.10 1.73 32.53
N ALA A 149 28.64 0.55 32.15
CA ALA A 149 28.13 -0.81 32.38
C ALA A 149 28.49 -1.48 33.74
N THR A 150 27.85 -2.63 34.06
CA THR A 150 28.46 -3.92 34.51
C THR A 150 27.41 -5.07 34.59
N GLN A 151 27.76 -6.29 34.15
CA GLN A 151 27.11 -7.58 34.48
C GLN A 151 28.11 -8.46 35.27
N PRO A 152 27.70 -9.51 36.00
CA PRO A 152 27.93 -10.88 35.49
C PRO A 152 26.96 -12.02 35.93
N GLU A 153 26.83 -13.05 35.08
CA GLU A 153 26.82 -14.54 35.31
C GLU A 153 26.01 -15.23 36.46
N LEU A 154 25.74 -16.55 36.51
CA LEU A 154 25.50 -17.69 35.58
C LEU A 154 24.79 -18.83 36.39
N PHE A 155 24.23 -19.85 35.72
CA PHE A 155 23.37 -20.94 36.28
C PHE A 155 24.05 -21.89 37.31
N PRO A 156 23.26 -22.70 38.07
CA PRO A 156 23.18 -24.14 37.73
C PRO A 156 21.85 -24.93 38.00
N THR A 157 21.57 -25.87 37.09
CA THR A 157 20.99 -27.25 37.23
C THR A 157 19.55 -27.56 37.72
N ASP A 158 18.81 -28.27 36.84
CA ASP A 158 17.67 -29.18 37.11
C ASP A 158 18.09 -30.49 37.84
N PRO A 159 17.15 -31.29 38.39
CA PRO A 159 16.65 -32.46 37.63
C PRO A 159 15.14 -32.81 37.77
N THR A 160 14.54 -33.15 36.62
CA THR A 160 13.61 -34.27 36.32
C THR A 160 12.54 -34.71 37.34
N GLN A 161 11.26 -34.70 36.92
CA GLN A 161 10.30 -35.79 37.20
C GLN A 161 9.37 -36.08 36.01
N ASP A 162 8.94 -37.34 35.91
CA ASP A 162 8.35 -37.98 34.72
C ASP A 162 6.84 -37.72 34.47
N LEU A 163 6.42 -38.05 33.24
CA LEU A 163 5.02 -38.23 32.84
C LEU A 163 4.38 -39.43 33.57
N PRO A 164 3.04 -39.48 33.60
CA PRO A 164 2.42 -40.54 32.81
C PRO A 164 1.34 -40.03 31.86
N ALA A 165 1.25 -40.66 30.69
CA ALA A 165 0.18 -40.44 29.73
C ALA A 165 -1.13 -41.10 30.19
N GLN A 166 -2.27 -40.45 29.97
CA GLN A 166 -3.55 -41.14 29.79
C GLN A 166 -4.29 -40.61 28.56
N THR A 167 -4.87 -41.57 27.86
CA THR A 167 -5.58 -41.42 26.58
C THR A 167 -7.05 -41.17 26.83
N GLY A 168 -7.70 -40.28 26.06
CA GLY A 168 -9.15 -40.36 25.88
C GLY A 168 -9.88 -39.04 25.65
N THR A 169 -10.45 -38.95 24.45
CA THR A 169 -11.85 -38.51 24.23
C THR A 169 -12.13 -37.02 23.96
N GLU A 170 -12.90 -36.84 22.86
CA GLU A 170 -13.72 -35.68 22.48
C GLU A 170 -13.03 -34.34 22.13
N ALA A 171 -12.63 -34.26 20.86
CA ALA A 171 -12.42 -33.01 20.14
C ALA A 171 -13.79 -32.41 19.70
N ASP A 172 -14.31 -31.45 20.46
CA ASP A 172 -15.32 -30.48 19.99
C ASP A 172 -15.32 -29.18 20.83
N ALA A 173 -14.20 -28.43 20.81
CA ALA A 173 -14.07 -27.19 21.61
C ALA A 173 -13.04 -26.14 21.09
N ASP A 174 -12.45 -26.26 19.89
CA ASP A 174 -11.41 -25.34 19.40
C ASP A 174 -11.80 -24.65 18.07
N ILE A 175 -12.89 -23.89 18.11
CA ILE A 175 -13.36 -23.08 16.96
C ILE A 175 -13.24 -21.56 17.25
N ASP A 176 -13.13 -21.15 18.52
CA ASP A 176 -13.36 -19.76 18.93
C ASP A 176 -12.11 -19.01 19.47
N ALA A 177 -10.91 -19.57 19.29
CA ALA A 177 -9.66 -19.00 19.81
C ALA A 177 -8.80 -18.26 18.77
N ARG A 178 -9.18 -18.22 17.47
CA ARG A 178 -8.35 -17.68 16.37
C ARG A 178 -9.01 -16.61 15.49
N SER A 179 -9.42 -15.47 16.07
CA SER A 179 -9.04 -14.12 15.57
C SER A 179 -9.75 -12.99 16.31
N ASN A 180 -9.12 -12.43 17.35
CA ASN A 180 -9.51 -11.12 17.93
C ASN A 180 -8.50 -10.01 17.56
N ALA A 181 -7.80 -10.17 16.44
CA ALA A 181 -7.13 -9.06 15.77
C ALA A 181 -8.19 -8.29 14.96
N PRO A 182 -8.16 -6.95 14.91
CA PRO A 182 -9.12 -6.17 14.13
C PRO A 182 -8.95 -6.49 12.64
N ARG A 183 -9.87 -7.29 12.09
CA ARG A 183 -9.95 -7.51 10.64
C ARG A 183 -10.29 -6.19 9.96
N ALA A 184 -9.57 -5.84 8.90
CA ALA A 184 -9.88 -4.67 8.09
C ALA A 184 -11.31 -4.77 7.53
N ALA A 185 -12.01 -3.64 7.44
CA ALA A 185 -13.39 -3.59 7.01
C ALA A 185 -13.59 -4.14 5.59
N THR A 186 -14.72 -4.81 5.36
CA THR A 186 -15.08 -5.34 4.05
C THR A 186 -15.43 -4.21 3.09
N LEU A 187 -14.69 -4.08 1.99
CA LEU A 187 -15.02 -3.12 0.93
C LEU A 187 -16.14 -3.69 0.06
N VAL A 188 -17.21 -2.92 -0.15
CA VAL A 188 -18.31 -3.29 -1.06
C VAL A 188 -18.29 -2.40 -2.31
N VAL A 189 -18.34 -3.01 -3.48
CA VAL A 189 -18.42 -2.33 -4.78
C VAL A 189 -19.70 -2.76 -5.49
N ASP A 190 -20.67 -1.85 -5.54
CA ASP A 190 -22.00 -2.04 -6.14
C ASP A 190 -22.03 -1.85 -7.67
N ARG A 191 -21.09 -1.05 -8.19
CA ARG A 191 -20.95 -0.70 -9.62
C ARG A 191 -20.17 -1.76 -10.43
N PRO A 192 -20.46 -1.93 -11.74
CA PRO A 192 -19.65 -2.76 -12.61
C PRO A 192 -18.23 -2.21 -12.80
N LEU A 193 -17.26 -3.11 -12.91
CA LEU A 193 -15.86 -2.79 -13.18
C LEU A 193 -15.55 -3.02 -14.66
N ARG A 194 -15.09 -1.96 -15.33
CA ARG A 194 -14.77 -1.94 -16.76
C ARG A 194 -13.28 -2.17 -17.00
N SER A 195 -12.91 -2.50 -18.24
CA SER A 195 -11.52 -2.72 -18.64
C SER A 195 -10.60 -1.56 -18.22
N GLY A 196 -9.41 -1.88 -17.73
CA GLY A 196 -8.45 -0.92 -17.19
C GLY A 196 -8.76 -0.39 -15.78
N GLN A 197 -9.93 -0.69 -15.20
CA GLN A 197 -10.23 -0.33 -13.82
C GLN A 197 -9.64 -1.35 -12.85
N ARG A 198 -9.03 -0.85 -11.77
CA ARG A 198 -8.49 -1.65 -10.67
C ARG A 198 -9.16 -1.25 -9.36
N VAL A 199 -9.55 -2.24 -8.56
CA VAL A 199 -10.05 -2.09 -7.19
C VAL A 199 -9.11 -2.82 -6.24
N TYR A 200 -8.87 -2.21 -5.08
CA TYR A 200 -8.03 -2.76 -4.01
C TYR A 200 -8.77 -2.65 -2.67
N ALA A 201 -8.74 -3.71 -1.87
CA ALA A 201 -9.28 -3.75 -0.52
C ALA A 201 -8.23 -4.22 0.48
N LYS A 202 -8.08 -3.50 1.61
CA LYS A 202 -7.21 -3.89 2.72
C LYS A 202 -7.74 -5.09 3.54
N GLY A 203 -9.01 -5.44 3.37
CA GLY A 203 -9.67 -6.59 3.98
C GLY A 203 -10.29 -7.50 2.93
N ASP A 204 -11.50 -8.01 3.24
CA ASP A 204 -12.33 -8.73 2.27
C ASP A 204 -12.95 -7.75 1.25
N LEU A 205 -13.16 -8.22 0.02
CA LEU A 205 -13.76 -7.44 -1.07
C LEU A 205 -15.05 -8.12 -1.57
N VAL A 206 -16.16 -7.38 -1.56
CA VAL A 206 -17.43 -7.78 -2.14
C VAL A 206 -17.70 -6.95 -3.40
N VAL A 207 -18.04 -7.60 -4.50
CA VAL A 207 -18.39 -6.95 -5.77
C VAL A 207 -19.77 -7.44 -6.22
N LEU A 208 -20.72 -6.52 -6.37
CA LEU A 208 -22.09 -6.80 -6.83
C LEU A 208 -22.24 -6.55 -8.35
N GLY A 209 -21.30 -5.83 -8.95
CA GLY A 209 -21.25 -5.55 -10.39
C GLY A 209 -20.35 -6.51 -11.18
N MET A 210 -20.61 -6.65 -12.48
CA MET A 210 -19.77 -7.44 -13.40
C MET A 210 -18.31 -6.98 -13.39
N VAL A 211 -17.37 -7.92 -13.38
CA VAL A 211 -15.93 -7.65 -13.54
C VAL A 211 -15.53 -7.96 -14.98
N SER A 212 -15.37 -6.92 -15.81
CA SER A 212 -15.10 -7.04 -17.24
C SER A 212 -13.67 -7.53 -17.55
N ASN A 213 -13.44 -8.02 -18.76
CA ASN A 213 -12.10 -8.30 -19.32
C ASN A 213 -11.14 -7.12 -19.11
N GLY A 214 -9.93 -7.39 -18.62
CA GLY A 214 -8.94 -6.37 -18.26
C GLY A 214 -9.30 -5.47 -17.08
N ALA A 215 -10.39 -5.74 -16.35
CA ALA A 215 -10.60 -5.18 -15.01
C ALA A 215 -9.88 -6.04 -13.96
N GLU A 216 -9.41 -5.43 -12.87
CA GLU A 216 -8.63 -6.10 -11.83
C GLU A 216 -9.24 -5.86 -10.44
N VAL A 217 -9.54 -6.93 -9.70
CA VAL A 217 -10.00 -6.88 -8.31
C VAL A 217 -8.96 -7.52 -7.39
N ILE A 218 -8.59 -6.81 -6.33
CA ILE A 218 -7.51 -7.19 -5.43
C ILE A 218 -7.96 -7.06 -3.98
N ALA A 219 -7.66 -8.07 -3.17
CA ALA A 219 -7.93 -8.08 -1.74
C ALA A 219 -6.76 -8.72 -0.96
N GLU A 220 -6.52 -8.22 0.25
CA GLU A 220 -5.66 -8.89 1.24
C GLU A 220 -6.38 -10.05 1.94
N GLY A 221 -7.71 -9.98 2.00
CA GLY A 221 -8.60 -11.04 2.46
C GLY A 221 -9.25 -11.81 1.32
N ASN A 222 -10.50 -12.20 1.54
CA ASN A 222 -11.36 -12.92 0.60
C ASN A 222 -11.89 -12.00 -0.50
N ILE A 223 -12.31 -12.60 -1.62
CA ILE A 223 -13.02 -11.92 -2.70
C ILE A 223 -14.36 -12.62 -2.93
N HIS A 224 -15.45 -11.85 -2.95
CA HIS A 224 -16.81 -12.32 -3.22
C HIS A 224 -17.38 -11.54 -4.40
N ILE A 225 -17.73 -12.20 -5.50
CA ILE A 225 -18.22 -11.56 -6.72
C ILE A 225 -19.59 -12.13 -7.06
N TYR A 226 -20.64 -11.36 -6.78
CA TYR A 226 -22.03 -11.76 -7.00
C TYR A 226 -22.51 -11.44 -8.44
N ALA A 227 -21.58 -11.51 -9.39
CA ALA A 227 -21.77 -11.21 -10.81
C ALA A 227 -20.76 -12.03 -11.67
N PRO A 228 -20.82 -11.97 -13.01
CA PRO A 228 -19.80 -12.60 -13.84
C PRO A 228 -18.40 -12.01 -13.61
N LEU A 229 -17.47 -12.88 -13.21
CA LEU A 229 -16.04 -12.58 -13.14
C LEU A 229 -15.40 -12.96 -14.47
N ARG A 230 -15.08 -11.96 -15.30
CA ARG A 230 -14.33 -12.14 -16.57
C ARG A 230 -12.91 -11.60 -16.51
N GLY A 231 -12.70 -10.51 -15.77
CA GLY A 231 -11.38 -9.93 -15.53
C GLY A 231 -10.50 -10.77 -14.60
N ARG A 232 -9.62 -10.08 -13.87
CA ARG A 232 -8.59 -10.68 -13.01
C ARG A 232 -8.95 -10.52 -11.53
N ALA A 233 -8.85 -11.60 -10.75
CA ALA A 233 -9.09 -11.59 -9.30
C ALA A 233 -7.86 -12.09 -8.52
N LEU A 234 -7.38 -11.29 -7.57
CA LEU A 234 -6.19 -11.57 -6.76
C LEU A 234 -6.52 -11.42 -5.28
N ALA A 235 -6.78 -12.54 -4.60
CA ALA A 235 -7.05 -12.60 -3.18
C ALA A 235 -5.76 -12.90 -2.38
N GLY A 236 -5.77 -12.58 -1.10
CA GLY A 236 -4.67 -12.87 -0.19
C GLY A 236 -3.32 -12.28 -0.58
N VAL A 237 -3.27 -11.11 -1.24
CA VAL A 237 -2.04 -10.62 -1.92
C VAL A 237 -0.84 -10.34 -1.01
N HIS A 238 -1.04 -10.21 0.31
CA HIS A 238 0.04 -10.15 1.30
C HIS A 238 0.41 -11.52 1.90
N GLY A 239 0.22 -12.61 1.14
CA GLY A 239 0.58 -13.97 1.57
C GLY A 239 -0.45 -14.63 2.48
N ASN A 240 -1.73 -14.25 2.36
CA ASN A 240 -2.81 -14.90 3.10
C ASN A 240 -3.28 -16.16 2.34
N HIS A 241 -2.71 -17.31 2.68
CA HIS A 241 -3.01 -18.61 2.06
C HIS A 241 -4.42 -19.13 2.39
N ASP A 242 -5.04 -18.67 3.48
CA ASP A 242 -6.41 -19.03 3.87
C ASP A 242 -7.49 -18.26 3.07
N ALA A 243 -7.10 -17.23 2.31
CA ALA A 243 -8.01 -16.42 1.51
C ALA A 243 -8.72 -17.24 0.41
N ARG A 244 -9.97 -16.87 0.11
CA ARG A 244 -10.81 -17.56 -0.87
C ARG A 244 -11.40 -16.58 -1.87
N ILE A 245 -11.66 -17.06 -3.09
CA ILE A 245 -12.43 -16.33 -4.10
C ILE A 245 -13.75 -17.07 -4.32
N PHE A 246 -14.87 -16.37 -4.18
CA PHE A 246 -16.21 -16.86 -4.46
C PHE A 246 -16.80 -16.06 -5.62
N CYS A 247 -17.44 -16.73 -6.57
CA CYS A 247 -18.12 -16.04 -7.68
C CYS A 247 -19.40 -16.77 -8.09
N THR A 248 -20.36 -16.04 -8.68
CA THR A 248 -21.62 -16.62 -9.21
C THR A 248 -21.51 -17.08 -10.67
N SER A 249 -20.54 -16.56 -11.43
CA SER A 249 -20.12 -17.11 -12.73
C SER A 249 -18.61 -16.93 -12.90
N LEU A 250 -17.89 -18.05 -13.05
CA LEU A 250 -16.44 -18.07 -13.28
C LEU A 250 -16.11 -18.07 -14.78
N GLU A 251 -15.65 -16.93 -15.29
CA GLU A 251 -15.20 -16.69 -16.67
C GLU A 251 -13.81 -16.01 -16.71
N ALA A 252 -13.03 -16.10 -15.62
CA ALA A 252 -11.88 -15.23 -15.32
C ALA A 252 -10.68 -15.38 -16.27
N GLU A 253 -10.06 -14.24 -16.61
CA GLU A 253 -8.75 -14.15 -17.29
C GLU A 253 -7.59 -14.66 -16.41
N LEU A 254 -7.63 -14.32 -15.12
CA LEU A 254 -6.63 -14.74 -14.13
C LEU A 254 -7.26 -14.80 -12.74
N ILE A 255 -6.92 -15.86 -12.00
CA ILE A 255 -7.23 -16.00 -10.57
C ILE A 255 -5.94 -16.23 -9.80
N SER A 256 -5.81 -15.62 -8.62
CA SER A 256 -4.66 -15.81 -7.74
C SER A 256 -5.03 -15.76 -6.26
N ILE A 257 -4.38 -16.60 -5.46
CA ILE A 257 -4.44 -16.62 -3.99
C ILE A 257 -3.00 -16.69 -3.49
N ALA A 258 -2.61 -15.76 -2.61
CA ALA A 258 -1.26 -15.71 -2.00
C ALA A 258 -0.09 -15.77 -3.02
N GLY A 259 -0.27 -15.21 -4.22
CA GLY A 259 0.73 -15.20 -5.28
C GLY A 259 0.78 -16.45 -6.16
N ILE A 260 0.14 -17.56 -5.75
CA ILE A 260 -0.13 -18.70 -6.64
C ILE A 260 -1.23 -18.27 -7.61
N TYR A 261 -1.07 -18.48 -8.90
CA TYR A 261 -2.00 -18.01 -9.93
C TYR A 261 -2.32 -19.07 -10.98
N ARG A 262 -3.46 -18.89 -11.66
CA ARG A 262 -3.86 -19.65 -12.84
C ARG A 262 -4.37 -18.69 -13.92
N THR A 263 -3.91 -18.88 -15.14
CA THR A 263 -4.32 -18.16 -16.36
C THR A 263 -5.31 -18.98 -17.19
N THR A 264 -5.86 -18.37 -18.24
CA THR A 264 -6.77 -19.01 -19.22
C THR A 264 -6.13 -20.05 -20.14
N GLU A 265 -4.81 -20.26 -20.08
CA GLU A 265 -4.09 -21.22 -20.91
C GLU A 265 -4.61 -22.66 -20.77
N VAL A 266 -4.99 -23.04 -19.54
CA VAL A 266 -5.65 -24.33 -19.26
C VAL A 266 -7.14 -24.08 -19.06
N PRO A 267 -8.02 -24.55 -19.96
CA PRO A 267 -9.47 -24.44 -19.85
C PRO A 267 -9.99 -24.80 -18.46
N LEU A 268 -10.89 -23.96 -17.91
CA LEU A 268 -11.71 -24.32 -16.76
C LEU A 268 -12.60 -25.53 -17.08
N SER A 269 -12.80 -26.42 -16.11
CA SER A 269 -13.72 -27.55 -16.22
C SER A 269 -15.16 -27.07 -16.42
N ASP A 270 -15.96 -27.82 -17.18
CA ASP A 270 -17.32 -27.42 -17.53
C ASP A 270 -18.28 -27.39 -16.31
N ASP A 271 -17.90 -27.99 -15.19
CA ASP A 271 -18.62 -27.92 -13.91
C ASP A 271 -18.54 -26.56 -13.22
N VAL A 272 -17.52 -25.76 -13.52
CA VAL A 272 -17.28 -24.45 -12.88
C VAL A 272 -17.30 -23.28 -13.88
N ARG A 273 -17.00 -23.52 -15.16
CA ARG A 273 -17.07 -22.51 -16.22
C ARG A 273 -18.47 -21.91 -16.33
N GLY A 274 -18.59 -20.59 -16.22
CA GLY A 274 -19.86 -19.88 -16.35
C GLY A 274 -20.86 -20.16 -15.21
N LYS A 275 -20.41 -20.80 -14.13
CA LYS A 275 -21.21 -21.30 -13.01
C LYS A 275 -20.69 -20.76 -11.68
N PRO A 276 -21.47 -20.86 -10.59
CA PRO A 276 -20.98 -20.49 -9.27
C PRO A 276 -19.80 -21.38 -8.85
N ALA A 277 -18.72 -20.77 -8.37
CA ALA A 277 -17.51 -21.48 -8.00
C ALA A 277 -16.83 -20.85 -6.77
N GLN A 278 -16.21 -21.73 -5.99
CA GLN A 278 -15.26 -21.38 -4.93
C GLN A 278 -13.85 -21.74 -5.42
N ILE A 279 -12.90 -20.84 -5.16
CA ILE A 279 -11.47 -21.07 -5.35
C ILE A 279 -10.81 -20.93 -3.99
N ARG A 280 -9.98 -21.92 -3.65
CA ARG A 280 -9.15 -21.93 -2.43
C ARG A 280 -7.75 -22.44 -2.78
N LEU A 281 -6.77 -22.09 -1.95
CA LEU A 281 -5.50 -22.79 -1.96
C LEU A 281 -5.62 -24.08 -1.14
N ASP A 282 -4.92 -25.12 -1.58
CA ASP A 282 -4.67 -26.35 -0.84
C ASP A 282 -3.20 -26.70 -1.05
N GLU A 283 -2.42 -26.70 0.03
CA GLU A 283 -0.95 -26.66 0.00
C GLU A 283 -0.42 -25.52 -0.91
N GLU A 284 0.05 -25.84 -2.12
CA GLU A 284 0.54 -24.88 -3.13
C GLU A 284 -0.32 -24.88 -4.42
N LYS A 285 -1.50 -25.51 -4.39
CA LYS A 285 -2.36 -25.70 -5.57
C LYS A 285 -3.69 -24.97 -5.44
N LEU A 286 -4.07 -24.24 -6.49
CA LEU A 286 -5.41 -23.67 -6.59
C LEU A 286 -6.43 -24.78 -6.90
N LEU A 287 -7.34 -25.02 -5.96
CA LEU A 287 -8.52 -25.85 -6.17
C LEU A 287 -9.71 -24.97 -6.55
N ILE A 288 -10.45 -25.41 -7.56
CA ILE A 288 -11.63 -24.73 -8.10
C ILE A 288 -12.80 -25.71 -8.02
N GLU A 289 -13.77 -25.41 -7.17
CA GLU A 289 -14.85 -26.31 -6.77
C GLU A 289 -16.21 -25.64 -7.09
N PRO A 290 -17.21 -26.37 -7.60
CA PRO A 290 -18.53 -25.79 -7.88
C PRO A 290 -19.24 -25.42 -6.57
N LEU A 291 -19.71 -24.17 -6.48
CA LEU A 291 -20.42 -23.67 -5.31
C LEU A 291 -21.92 -23.98 -5.45
N ARG A 292 -22.46 -24.84 -4.59
CA ARG A 292 -23.89 -25.18 -4.62
C ARG A 292 -24.74 -24.08 -3.97
N LEU A 293 -25.23 -23.18 -4.80
CA LEU A 293 -26.35 -22.30 -4.45
C LEU A 293 -27.65 -23.07 -4.72
N THR A 294 -28.45 -23.29 -3.68
CA THR A 294 -29.72 -24.05 -3.71
C THR A 294 -30.86 -23.29 -4.36
#